data_AF-A0A1J0MY59-F1
#
_entry.id   AF-A0A1J0MY59-F1
#
_cell.length_a   1.000
_cell.length_b   1.000
_cell.length_c   1.000
_cell.angle_alpha   90.00
_cell.angle_beta   90.00
_cell.angle_gamma   90.00
#
_symmetry.space_group_name_H-M   'P 1'
#
loop_
_entity.id
_entity.type
_entity.pdbx_description
1 polymer ?
#
loop_
_entity_poly.entity_id
_entity_poly.type
_entity_poly.pdbx_seq_one_letter_code
_entity_poly.pdbx_strand_id
1 'polypeptide(L)'
;MTQKNTKKIAYASILTAFGILIPMIMPVKIIIGPASFTLASHVPLFLATFISVPVAIFVGFGTTLGFFMAGFPIVIVMRALSQIIFAFIASIILKKSPQWIEQPLKTFIFGLLINLIHGLGELIAVYLMTSPAGGDPKYLLSLVLLVGVGTVIHGLVDFYLALFLWKSLLKANLLK
;
A
#
# COMPACT_ATOMS: atom_id res chain seq x y z
N MET A 1 16.09 16.39 20.75
CA MET A 1 15.29 15.88 19.61
C MET A 1 14.13 16.84 19.36
N THR A 2 13.94 17.33 18.13
CA THR A 2 12.88 18.31 17.81
C THR A 2 11.50 17.64 17.77
N GLN A 3 10.45 18.34 18.23
CA GLN A 3 9.05 17.83 18.30
C GLN A 3 8.55 17.20 16.99
N LYS A 4 9.04 17.67 15.83
CA LYS A 4 8.70 17.14 14.50
C LYS A 4 9.19 15.69 14.28
N ASN A 5 10.33 15.31 14.85
CA ASN A 5 10.87 13.96 14.70
C ASN A 5 10.12 12.96 15.58
N THR A 6 9.77 13.35 16.81
CA THR A 6 8.96 12.51 17.72
C THR A 6 7.58 12.21 17.13
N LYS A 7 6.91 13.22 16.54
CA LYS A 7 5.61 13.02 15.85
C LYS A 7 5.72 12.04 14.69
N LYS A 8 6.76 12.16 13.85
CA LYS A 8 6.97 11.23 12.73
C LYS A 8 7.16 9.80 13.19
N ILE A 9 7.91 9.57 14.26
CA ILE A 9 8.09 8.24 14.86
C ILE A 9 6.72 7.70 15.31
N ALA A 10 5.93 8.49 16.03
CA ALA A 10 4.60 8.09 16.49
C ALA A 10 3.67 7.71 15.33
N TYR A 11 3.61 8.53 14.26
CA TYR A 11 2.82 8.18 13.08
C TYR A 11 3.33 6.92 12.39
N ALA A 12 4.64 6.75 12.23
CA ALA A 12 5.20 5.53 11.65
C ALA A 12 4.78 4.31 12.46
N SER A 13 4.92 4.34 13.79
CA SER A 13 4.52 3.24 14.67
C SER A 13 3.02 2.92 14.58
N ILE A 14 2.15 3.94 14.63
CA ILE A 14 0.69 3.75 14.54
C ILE A 14 0.28 3.21 13.18
N LEU A 15 0.84 3.75 12.09
CA LEU A 15 0.52 3.30 10.73
C LEU A 15 1.06 1.89 10.46
N THR A 16 2.24 1.53 10.98
CA THR A 16 2.73 0.14 10.95
C THR A 16 1.79 -0.78 11.71
N ALA A 17 1.36 -0.40 12.93
CA ALA A 17 0.42 -1.21 13.70
C ALA A 17 -0.90 -1.44 12.95
N PHE A 18 -1.48 -0.39 12.34
CA PHE A 18 -2.68 -0.54 11.50
C PHE A 18 -2.43 -1.36 10.23
N GLY A 19 -1.27 -1.21 9.59
CA GLY A 19 -0.88 -1.99 8.42
C GLY A 19 -0.84 -3.49 8.71
N ILE A 20 -0.45 -3.88 9.93
CA ILE A 20 -0.46 -5.27 10.39
C ILE A 20 -1.86 -5.71 10.80
N LEU A 21 -2.55 -4.91 11.62
CA LEU A 21 -3.82 -5.29 12.23
C LEU A 21 -4.95 -5.43 11.21
N ILE A 22 -5.09 -4.49 10.27
CA ILE A 22 -6.23 -4.48 9.34
C ILE A 22 -6.35 -5.84 8.60
N PRO A 23 -5.31 -6.39 7.95
CA PRO A 23 -5.37 -7.71 7.32
C PRO A 23 -5.69 -8.89 8.24
N MET A 24 -5.44 -8.76 9.54
CA MET A 24 -5.69 -9.82 10.54
C MET A 24 -7.14 -9.83 11.02
N ILE A 25 -7.76 -8.66 11.19
CA ILE A 25 -9.08 -8.54 11.84
C ILE A 25 -10.19 -7.96 10.96
N MET A 26 -9.88 -7.46 9.76
CA MET A 26 -10.88 -6.84 8.88
C MET A 26 -11.93 -7.87 8.43
N PRO A 27 -13.23 -7.65 8.72
CA PRO A 27 -14.29 -8.59 8.34
C PRO A 27 -14.56 -8.59 6.83
N VAL A 28 -14.27 -7.48 6.14
CA VAL A 28 -14.44 -7.35 4.69
C VAL A 28 -13.17 -7.82 3.99
N LYS A 29 -13.02 -9.14 3.87
CA LYS A 29 -11.90 -9.81 3.20
C LYS A 29 -12.40 -10.89 2.25
N ILE A 30 -11.94 -10.83 1.00
CA ILE A 30 -12.29 -11.79 -0.05
C ILE A 30 -11.01 -12.43 -0.59
N ILE A 31 -10.96 -13.76 -0.61
CA ILE A 31 -9.82 -14.53 -1.13
C ILE A 31 -10.32 -15.35 -2.32
N ILE A 32 -9.73 -15.14 -3.50
CA ILE A 32 -10.07 -15.85 -4.73
C ILE A 32 -8.76 -16.31 -5.38
N GLY A 33 -8.49 -17.61 -5.33
CA GLY A 33 -7.23 -18.17 -5.82
C GLY A 33 -6.01 -17.48 -5.19
N PRO A 34 -5.06 -16.95 -5.99
CA PRO A 34 -3.87 -16.28 -5.46
C PRO A 34 -4.13 -14.84 -4.97
N ALA A 35 -5.32 -14.28 -5.25
CA ALA A 35 -5.66 -12.92 -4.86
C ALA A 35 -6.32 -12.88 -3.48
N SER A 36 -5.96 -11.86 -2.71
CA SER A 36 -6.58 -11.52 -1.43
C SER A 36 -6.88 -10.03 -1.43
N PHE A 37 -8.15 -9.69 -1.28
CA PHE A 37 -8.67 -8.33 -1.23
C PHE A 37 -9.17 -8.06 0.18
N THR A 38 -8.46 -7.20 0.91
CA THR A 38 -8.89 -6.74 2.22
C THR A 38 -9.22 -5.26 2.10
N LEU A 39 -10.42 -4.85 2.50
CA LEU A 39 -10.78 -3.44 2.46
C LEU A 39 -9.83 -2.62 3.34
N ALA A 40 -9.37 -1.46 2.84
CA ALA A 40 -8.53 -0.52 3.58
C ALA A 40 -7.13 -1.05 4.00
N SER A 41 -6.67 -2.20 3.52
CA SER A 41 -5.37 -2.76 3.95
C SER A 41 -4.19 -1.87 3.57
N HIS A 42 -4.29 -1.09 2.48
CA HIS A 42 -3.21 -0.21 2.03
C HIS A 42 -3.35 1.23 2.51
N VAL A 43 -4.47 1.58 3.16
CA VAL A 43 -4.71 2.93 3.69
C VAL A 43 -3.58 3.42 4.59
N PRO A 44 -3.05 2.63 5.55
CA PRO A 44 -1.95 3.09 6.39
C PRO A 44 -0.67 3.40 5.61
N LEU A 45 -0.36 2.60 4.58
CA LEU A 45 0.81 2.81 3.74
C LEU A 45 0.65 4.04 2.85
N PHE A 46 -0.53 4.27 2.26
CA PHE A 46 -0.82 5.51 1.52
C PHE A 46 -0.71 6.75 2.41
N LEU A 47 -1.28 6.72 3.62
CA LEU A 47 -1.12 7.81 4.60
C LEU A 47 0.36 8.08 4.91
N ALA A 48 1.17 7.03 5.04
CA ALA A 48 2.60 7.16 5.26
C ALA A 48 3.30 7.92 4.11
N THR A 49 2.86 7.71 2.86
CA THR A 49 3.39 8.44 1.70
C THR A 49 3.12 9.94 1.73
N PHE A 50 2.00 10.36 2.34
CA PHE A 50 1.63 11.78 2.47
C PHE A 50 2.43 12.48 3.57
N ILE A 51 2.93 11.72 4.56
CA ILE A 51 3.69 12.26 5.68
C ILE A 51 5.13 12.57 5.28
N SER A 52 5.90 11.57 4.85
CA SER A 52 7.27 11.74 4.37
C SER A 52 7.90 10.44 3.87
N VAL A 53 8.96 10.56 3.05
CA VAL A 53 9.73 9.41 2.54
C VAL A 53 10.21 8.44 3.63
N PRO A 54 10.84 8.88 4.74
CA PRO A 54 11.28 7.94 5.77
C PRO A 54 10.13 7.19 6.46
N VAL A 55 8.98 7.85 6.64
CA VAL A 55 7.79 7.24 7.24
C VAL A 55 7.19 6.19 6.30
N ALA A 56 7.09 6.49 5.00
CA ALA A 56 6.63 5.52 4.00
C ALA A 56 7.50 4.26 3.95
N ILE A 57 8.83 4.43 3.95
CA ILE A 57 9.79 3.31 3.98
C ILE A 57 9.64 2.50 5.27
N PHE A 58 9.61 3.17 6.42
CA PHE A 58 9.50 2.49 7.71
C PHE A 58 8.19 1.72 7.83
N VAL A 59 7.06 2.30 7.42
CA VAL A 59 5.76 1.64 7.45
C VAL A 59 5.74 0.42 6.52
N GLY A 60 6.28 0.54 5.30
CA GLY A 60 6.35 -0.58 4.37
C GLY A 60 7.19 -1.76 4.89
N PHE A 61 8.41 -1.49 5.40
CA PHE A 61 9.24 -2.53 6.02
C PHE A 61 8.62 -3.09 7.30
N GLY A 62 8.08 -2.22 8.16
CA GLY A 62 7.45 -2.62 9.42
C GLY A 62 6.25 -3.52 9.21
N THR A 63 5.38 -3.21 8.25
CA THR A 63 4.24 -4.06 7.90
C THR A 63 4.70 -5.38 7.30
N THR A 64 5.71 -5.38 6.43
CA THR A 64 6.28 -6.60 5.85
C THR A 64 6.85 -7.53 6.92
N LEU A 65 7.67 -7.00 7.81
CA LEU A 65 8.23 -7.75 8.94
C LEU A 65 7.13 -8.22 9.88
N GLY A 66 6.11 -7.39 10.13
CA GLY A 66 4.94 -7.75 10.91
C GLY A 66 4.16 -8.93 10.32
N PHE A 67 3.94 -8.96 9.00
CA PHE A 67 3.30 -10.10 8.33
C PHE A 67 4.13 -11.36 8.46
N PHE A 68 5.46 -11.26 8.32
CA PHE A 68 6.37 -12.38 8.51
C PHE A 68 6.29 -12.92 9.93
N MET A 69 6.35 -12.05 10.95
CA MET A 69 6.25 -12.43 12.36
C MET A 69 4.86 -12.96 12.75
N ALA A 70 3.80 -12.47 12.10
CA ALA A 70 2.43 -12.94 12.30
C ALA A 70 2.13 -14.27 11.59
N GLY A 71 3.10 -14.86 10.89
CA GLY A 71 2.98 -16.18 10.28
C GLY A 71 2.17 -16.21 8.98
N PHE A 72 2.07 -15.07 8.26
CA PHE A 72 1.41 -15.06 6.95
C PHE A 72 2.21 -15.91 5.94
N PRO A 73 1.52 -16.55 4.96
CA PRO A 73 2.18 -17.23 3.86
C PRO A 73 3.24 -16.33 3.19
N ILE A 74 4.41 -16.91 2.86
CA ILE A 74 5.55 -16.14 2.34
C ILE A 74 5.21 -15.35 1.06
N VAL A 75 4.32 -15.86 0.21
CA VAL A 75 3.82 -15.14 -0.97
C VAL A 75 3.17 -13.80 -0.59
N ILE A 76 2.41 -13.76 0.51
CA ILE A 76 1.77 -12.55 1.01
C ILE A 76 2.81 -11.58 1.60
N VAL A 77 3.82 -12.10 2.30
CA VAL A 77 4.94 -11.30 2.81
C VAL A 77 5.70 -10.64 1.65
N MET A 78 5.99 -11.38 0.58
CA MET A 78 6.67 -10.84 -0.61
C MET A 78 5.82 -9.81 -1.37
N ARG A 79 4.50 -9.99 -1.41
CA ARG A 79 3.58 -8.96 -1.91
C ARG A 79 3.67 -7.69 -1.07
N ALA A 80 3.63 -7.79 0.25
CA ALA A 80 3.77 -6.63 1.14
C ALA A 80 5.13 -5.93 0.94
N LEU A 81 6.21 -6.69 0.76
CA LEU A 81 7.53 -6.14 0.48
C LEU A 81 7.55 -5.33 -0.83
N SER A 82 6.89 -5.82 -1.88
CA SER A 82 6.84 -5.14 -3.18
C SER A 82 6.21 -3.74 -3.10
N GLN A 83 5.31 -3.52 -2.14
CA GLN A 83 4.60 -2.25 -1.96
C GLN A 83 5.52 -1.09 -1.54
N ILE A 84 6.69 -1.40 -0.97
CA ILE A 84 7.70 -0.39 -0.61
C ILE A 84 8.12 0.41 -1.85
N ILE A 85 8.14 -0.22 -3.03
CA ILE A 85 8.53 0.43 -4.30
C ILE A 85 7.58 1.58 -4.61
N PHE A 86 6.26 1.31 -4.66
CA PHE A 86 5.30 2.37 -4.95
C PHE A 86 5.28 3.42 -3.84
N ALA A 87 5.39 3.01 -2.57
CA ALA A 87 5.34 3.93 -1.43
C ALA A 87 6.52 4.91 -1.45
N PHE A 88 7.70 4.42 -1.83
CA PHE A 88 8.89 5.25 -2.02
C PHE A 88 8.72 6.23 -3.18
N ILE A 89 8.28 5.76 -4.35
CA ILE A 89 8.05 6.60 -5.54
C ILE A 89 7.00 7.67 -5.24
N ALA A 90 5.85 7.28 -4.69
CA ALA A 90 4.75 8.17 -4.32
C ALA A 90 5.22 9.26 -3.34
N SER A 91 5.91 8.87 -2.26
CA SER A 91 6.37 9.83 -1.25
C SER A 91 7.43 10.81 -1.78
N ILE A 92 8.28 10.40 -2.72
CA ILE A 92 9.23 11.30 -3.40
C ILE A 92 8.49 12.30 -4.28
N ILE A 93 7.56 11.83 -5.10
CA ILE A 93 6.77 12.69 -6.01
C ILE A 93 6.01 13.74 -5.18
N LEU A 94 5.35 13.32 -4.10
CA LEU A 94 4.57 14.22 -3.25
C LEU A 94 5.43 15.17 -2.42
N LYS A 95 6.63 14.74 -1.99
CA LYS A 95 7.60 15.63 -1.34
C LYS A 95 8.01 16.79 -2.26
N LYS A 96 8.19 16.53 -3.56
CA LYS A 96 8.60 17.55 -4.55
C LYS A 96 7.42 18.38 -5.07
N SER A 97 6.26 17.74 -5.23
CA SER A 97 5.10 18.29 -5.92
C SER A 97 3.79 17.94 -5.20
N PRO A 98 3.49 18.58 -4.06
CA PRO A 98 2.27 18.28 -3.29
C PRO A 98 0.96 18.52 -4.07
N GLN A 99 1.00 19.37 -5.11
CA GLN A 99 -0.14 19.66 -5.98
C GLN A 99 -0.76 18.44 -6.67
N TRP A 100 -0.04 17.30 -6.71
CA TRP A 100 -0.56 16.05 -7.25
C TRP A 100 -1.79 15.52 -6.49
N ILE A 101 -1.94 15.82 -5.20
CA ILE A 101 -3.09 15.36 -4.38
C ILE A 101 -4.07 16.49 -4.00
N GLU A 102 -3.81 17.70 -4.51
CA GLU A 102 -4.63 18.89 -4.25
C GLU A 102 -5.63 19.14 -5.39
N GLN A 103 -5.23 18.85 -6.64
CA GLN A 103 -6.07 19.07 -7.83
C GLN A 103 -6.77 17.77 -8.26
N PRO A 104 -8.09 17.77 -8.52
CA PRO A 104 -8.85 16.54 -8.79
C PRO A 104 -8.28 15.68 -9.93
N LEU A 105 -7.97 16.28 -11.09
CA LEU A 105 -7.44 15.56 -12.24
C LEU A 105 -6.05 14.96 -11.96
N LYS A 106 -5.15 15.76 -11.37
CA LYS A 106 -3.82 15.28 -10.99
C LYS A 106 -3.89 14.18 -9.94
N THR A 107 -4.83 14.29 -9.00
CA THR A 107 -5.07 13.30 -7.94
C THR A 107 -5.47 11.96 -8.53
N PHE A 108 -6.40 11.97 -9.49
CA PHE A 108 -6.82 10.77 -10.20
C PHE A 108 -5.66 10.14 -10.98
N ILE A 109 -4.94 10.93 -11.77
CA ILE A 109 -3.79 10.46 -12.54
C ILE A 109 -2.70 9.88 -11.62
N PHE A 110 -2.39 10.58 -10.53
CA PHE A 110 -1.42 10.13 -9.55
C PHE A 110 -1.85 8.81 -8.91
N GLY A 111 -3.09 8.73 -8.42
CA GLY A 111 -3.65 7.51 -7.84
C GLY A 111 -3.58 6.34 -8.82
N LEU A 112 -3.94 6.55 -10.08
CA LEU A 112 -3.89 5.51 -11.10
C LEU A 112 -2.46 5.03 -11.38
N LEU A 113 -1.51 5.94 -11.58
CA LEU A 113 -0.12 5.60 -11.90
C LEU A 113 0.57 4.85 -10.75
N ILE A 114 0.37 5.30 -9.50
CA ILE A 114 0.96 4.63 -8.34
C ILE A 114 0.35 3.24 -8.14
N ASN A 115 -0.95 3.08 -8.37
CA ASN A 115 -1.62 1.77 -8.27
C ASN A 115 -1.26 0.81 -9.41
N LEU A 116 -0.89 1.32 -10.59
CA LEU A 116 -0.28 0.49 -11.64
C LEU A 116 1.08 -0.07 -11.20
N ILE A 117 1.91 0.75 -10.54
CA ILE A 117 3.20 0.30 -9.99
C ILE A 117 2.98 -0.72 -8.87
N HIS A 118 2.01 -0.48 -7.98
CA HIS A 118 1.61 -1.42 -6.94
C HIS A 118 1.17 -2.76 -7.56
N GLY A 119 0.19 -2.76 -8.47
CA GLY A 119 -0.31 -3.96 -9.11
C GLY A 119 0.77 -4.74 -9.84
N LEU A 120 1.70 -4.05 -10.52
CA LEU A 120 2.85 -4.69 -11.16
C LEU A 120 3.80 -5.32 -10.14
N GLY A 121 4.09 -4.64 -9.04
CA GLY A 121 4.94 -5.18 -7.95
C GLY A 121 4.35 -6.45 -7.35
N GLU A 122 3.05 -6.46 -7.06
CA GLU A 122 2.37 -7.66 -6.56
C GLU A 122 2.32 -8.77 -7.58
N LEU A 123 2.03 -8.46 -8.85
CA LEU A 123 2.01 -9.44 -9.93
C LEU A 123 3.37 -10.14 -10.07
N ILE A 124 4.46 -9.37 -10.09
CA ILE A 124 5.83 -9.91 -10.16
C ILE A 124 6.13 -10.75 -8.92
N ALA A 125 5.81 -10.25 -7.72
CA ALA A 125 6.05 -10.98 -6.48
C ALA A 125 5.31 -12.31 -6.44
N VAL A 126 4.04 -12.34 -6.82
CA VAL A 126 3.26 -13.59 -6.88
C VAL A 126 3.83 -14.51 -7.95
N TYR A 127 4.03 -14.00 -9.18
CA TYR A 127 4.54 -14.81 -10.28
C TYR A 127 5.86 -15.50 -9.95
N LEU A 128 6.85 -14.77 -9.38
CA LEU A 128 8.14 -15.36 -9.01
C LEU A 128 8.03 -16.43 -7.92
N MET A 129 7.00 -16.35 -7.07
CA MET A 129 6.83 -17.26 -5.93
C MET A 129 5.94 -18.47 -6.25
N THR A 130 5.09 -18.38 -7.27
CA THR A 130 4.06 -19.40 -7.54
C THR A 130 4.03 -19.91 -8.97
N SER A 131 4.87 -19.39 -9.88
CA SER A 131 4.87 -19.82 -11.28
C SER A 131 5.12 -21.32 -11.39
N PRO A 132 4.17 -22.11 -11.95
CA PRO A 132 4.36 -23.54 -12.14
C PRO A 132 5.37 -23.78 -13.27
N ALA A 133 6.13 -24.87 -13.14
CA ALA A 133 6.98 -25.35 -14.22
C ALA A 133 6.12 -25.59 -15.47
N GLY A 134 6.40 -24.85 -16.55
CA GLY A 134 5.69 -24.99 -17.84
C GLY A 134 4.74 -23.85 -18.23
N GLY A 135 4.51 -22.85 -17.37
CA GLY A 135 3.89 -21.58 -17.76
C GLY A 135 2.46 -21.66 -18.33
N ASP A 136 1.52 -22.26 -17.59
CA ASP A 136 0.11 -22.35 -18.00
C ASP A 136 -0.48 -20.95 -18.31
N PRO A 137 -0.88 -20.68 -19.57
CA PRO A 137 -1.46 -19.41 -19.97
C PRO A 137 -2.72 -19.04 -19.19
N LYS A 138 -3.52 -20.01 -18.75
CA LYS A 138 -4.73 -19.75 -17.94
C LYS A 138 -4.36 -19.25 -16.55
N TYR A 139 -3.31 -19.81 -15.97
CA TYR A 139 -2.79 -19.35 -14.69
C TYR A 139 -2.24 -17.92 -14.79
N LEU A 140 -1.44 -17.63 -15.83
CA LEU A 140 -0.94 -16.29 -16.11
C LEU A 140 -2.06 -15.26 -16.27
N LEU A 141 -3.11 -15.60 -17.05
CA LEU A 141 -4.27 -14.74 -17.22
C LEU A 141 -4.97 -14.48 -15.88
N SER A 142 -5.11 -15.50 -15.03
CA SER A 142 -5.70 -15.36 -13.70
C SER A 142 -4.90 -14.42 -12.79
N LEU A 143 -3.56 -14.48 -12.85
CA LEU A 143 -2.68 -13.57 -12.11
C LEU A 143 -2.82 -12.13 -12.60
N VAL A 144 -2.78 -11.92 -13.91
CA VAL A 144 -2.92 -10.57 -14.49
C VAL A 144 -4.25 -9.94 -14.12
N LEU A 145 -5.35 -10.69 -14.19
CA LEU A 145 -6.68 -10.17 -13.88
C LEU A 145 -6.89 -10.00 -12.37
N LEU A 146 -6.68 -11.04 -11.58
CA LEU A 146 -7.00 -11.01 -10.16
C LEU A 146 -5.96 -10.25 -9.34
N VAL A 147 -4.67 -10.47 -9.59
CA VAL A 147 -3.59 -9.79 -8.85
C VAL A 147 -3.23 -8.46 -9.50
N GLY A 148 -3.05 -8.40 -10.82
CA GLY A 148 -2.69 -7.15 -11.49
C GLY A 148 -3.83 -6.12 -11.46
N VAL A 149 -4.90 -6.37 -12.23
CA VAL A 149 -6.03 -5.45 -12.38
C VAL A 149 -6.79 -5.29 -11.07
N GLY A 150 -7.02 -6.38 -10.34
CA GLY A 150 -7.64 -6.33 -9.02
C GLY A 150 -6.91 -5.39 -8.06
N THR A 151 -5.57 -5.38 -8.09
CA THR A 151 -4.74 -4.46 -7.28
C THR A 151 -4.84 -3.01 -7.69
N VAL A 152 -4.94 -2.72 -8.98
CA VAL A 152 -5.18 -1.35 -9.44
C VAL A 152 -6.50 -0.81 -8.89
N ILE A 153 -7.57 -1.60 -8.98
CA ILE A 153 -8.91 -1.17 -8.56
C ILE A 153 -8.98 -0.99 -7.04
N HIS A 154 -8.59 -1.99 -6.26
CA HIS A 154 -8.70 -1.88 -4.80
C HIS A 154 -7.72 -0.85 -4.24
N GLY A 155 -6.52 -0.74 -4.81
CA GLY A 155 -5.54 0.25 -4.39
C GLY A 155 -6.00 1.68 -4.69
N LEU A 156 -6.77 1.90 -5.76
CA LEU A 156 -7.44 3.19 -6.00
C LEU A 156 -8.46 3.51 -4.91
N VAL A 157 -9.27 2.54 -4.49
CA VAL A 157 -10.21 2.72 -3.36
C VAL A 157 -9.45 3.09 -2.09
N ASP A 158 -8.43 2.33 -1.74
CA ASP A 158 -7.60 2.59 -0.56
C ASP A 158 -6.89 3.96 -0.63
N PHE A 159 -6.41 4.36 -1.80
CA PHE A 159 -5.81 5.68 -2.02
C PHE A 159 -6.79 6.82 -1.72
N TYR A 160 -8.04 6.74 -2.22
CA TYR A 160 -9.04 7.77 -1.96
C TYR A 160 -9.51 7.79 -0.50
N LEU A 161 -9.63 6.61 0.13
CA LEU A 161 -9.89 6.53 1.57
C LEU A 161 -8.76 7.19 2.38
N ALA A 162 -7.50 6.90 2.04
CA ALA A 162 -6.35 7.54 2.67
C ALA A 162 -6.33 9.05 2.43
N LEU A 163 -6.66 9.51 1.22
CA LEU A 163 -6.71 10.94 0.89
C LEU A 163 -7.82 11.66 1.67
N PHE A 164 -8.98 11.03 1.83
CA PHE A 164 -10.07 11.56 2.65
C PHE A 164 -9.65 11.70 4.13
N LEU A 165 -9.01 10.67 4.69
CA LEU A 165 -8.48 10.72 6.05
C LEU A 165 -7.40 11.79 6.20
N TRP A 166 -6.48 11.89 5.24
CA TRP A 166 -5.43 12.91 5.23
C TRP A 166 -5.99 14.33 5.29
N LYS A 167 -6.97 14.65 4.42
CA LYS A 167 -7.62 15.96 4.40
C LYS A 167 -8.37 16.24 5.71
N SER A 168 -9.03 15.23 6.27
CA SER A 168 -9.71 15.34 7.56
C SER A 168 -8.74 15.63 8.72
N LEU A 169 -7.61 14.92 8.77
CA LEU A 169 -6.57 15.12 9.79
C LEU A 169 -5.91 16.50 9.68
N LEU A 170 -5.68 17.01 8.46
CA LEU A 170 -5.18 18.37 8.24
C LEU A 170 -6.16 19.43 8.74
N LYS A 171 -7.46 19.26 8.44
CA LYS A 171 -8.53 20.17 8.91
C LYS A 171 -8.62 20.19 10.44
N ALA A 172 -8.40 19.05 11.09
CA ALA A 172 -8.38 18.93 12.55
C ALA A 172 -7.06 19.42 13.20
N ASN A 173 -6.10 19.94 12.42
CA ASN A 173 -4.76 20.33 12.89
C ASN A 173 -3.97 19.21 13.61
N LEU A 174 -4.29 17.94 13.34
CA LEU A 174 -3.66 16.79 14.01
C LEU A 174 -2.29 16.41 13.41
N LEU A 175 -1.87 17.05 12.31
CA LEU A 175 -0.62 16.76 11.58
C LEU A 175 0.38 17.93 11.57
N LYS A 176 0.03 19.06 12.19
CA LYS A 176 0.93 20.22 12.37
C LYS A 176 1.74 20.07 13.65
#